data_AF-A0A951GFJ2-F1
#
_entry.id   AF-A0A951GFJ2-F1
#
_cell.length_a   1.000
_cell.length_b   1.000
_cell.length_c   1.000
_cell.angle_alpha   90.00
_cell.angle_beta   90.00
_cell.angle_gamma   90.00
#
_symmetry.space_group_name_H-M   'P 1'
#
loop_
_entity.id
_entity.type
_entity.pdbx_description
1 polymer ?
#
loop_
_entity_poly.entity_id
_entity_poly.type
_entity_poly.pdbx_seq_one_letter_code
_entity_poly.pdbx_strand_id
1 'polypeptide(L)'
;RFTIVGSNGLGLVRQPTALRRLPEGASETEALDVARQNLAALMIADPSKIDEPAIYIQAENAPRGRVKSRRFSRADTIARALPLIKARIDGTWGSVIARALRAVQPGARFEVIPGAGHWVQYEAADRFNPILAEIAA
;
A
#
# COMPACT_ATOMS: atom_id res chain seq x y z
N ARG A 1 15.69 2.87 -12.60
CA ARG A 1 14.22 3.06 -12.55
C ARG A 1 13.77 3.12 -11.09
N PHE A 2 12.60 3.66 -10.80
CA PHE A 2 11.98 3.67 -9.48
C PHE A 2 10.50 3.32 -9.63
N THR A 3 10.09 2.17 -9.11
CA THR A 3 8.71 1.69 -9.20
C THR A 3 8.04 1.82 -7.84
N ILE A 4 6.94 2.57 -7.79
CA ILE A 4 6.09 2.65 -6.59
C ILE A 4 4.98 1.60 -6.68
N VAL A 5 4.70 0.96 -5.56
CA VAL A 5 3.68 -0.07 -5.45
C VAL A 5 2.73 0.31 -4.33
N GLY A 6 1.44 0.44 -4.65
CA GLY A 6 0.36 0.67 -3.69
C GLY A 6 0.42 2.00 -2.92
N SER A 7 1.43 2.86 -3.10
CA SER A 7 1.72 3.98 -2.20
C SER A 7 0.56 4.96 -1.98
N ASN A 8 0.51 5.52 -0.78
CA ASN A 8 -0.32 6.66 -0.39
C ASN A 8 0.48 7.98 -0.44
N GLY A 9 -0.09 9.08 0.06
CA GLY A 9 0.62 10.36 0.18
C GLY A 9 0.62 11.20 -1.10
N LEU A 10 -0.32 10.96 -2.01
CA LEU A 10 -0.46 11.68 -3.27
C LEU A 10 -1.47 12.85 -3.20
N GLY A 11 -1.86 13.27 -1.99
CA GLY A 11 -2.79 14.38 -1.79
C GLY A 11 -4.25 14.08 -2.16
N LEU A 12 -4.60 12.80 -2.37
CA LEU A 12 -5.95 12.38 -2.71
C LEU A 12 -6.83 12.31 -1.46
N VAL A 13 -8.07 12.79 -1.58
CA VAL A 13 -9.07 12.70 -0.52
C VAL A 13 -9.40 11.22 -0.26
N ARG A 14 -9.29 10.80 1.00
CA ARG A 14 -9.62 9.43 1.43
C ARG A 14 -10.64 9.47 2.55
N GLN A 15 -11.53 8.49 2.54
CA GLN A 15 -12.42 8.26 3.67
C GLN A 15 -11.61 7.84 4.92
N PRO A 16 -11.99 8.30 6.12
CA PRO A 16 -11.36 7.85 7.35
C PRO A 16 -11.53 6.34 7.51
N THR A 17 -10.41 5.61 7.59
CA THR A 17 -10.42 4.20 7.97
C THR A 17 -10.32 4.07 9.50
N ALA A 18 -11.29 3.38 10.11
CA ALA A 18 -11.30 3.07 11.53
C ALA A 18 -10.35 1.88 11.81
N LEU A 19 -9.08 2.19 12.08
CA LEU A 19 -8.10 1.20 12.49
C LEU A 19 -8.14 0.99 14.01
N ARG A 20 -7.94 -0.25 14.45
CA ARG A 20 -7.80 -0.60 15.87
C ARG A 20 -6.35 -0.46 16.32
N ARG A 21 -6.17 0.06 17.52
CA ARG A 21 -4.87 0.11 18.19
C ARG A 21 -4.70 -1.15 19.02
N LEU A 22 -3.52 -1.76 18.94
CA LEU A 22 -3.15 -2.85 19.83
C LEU A 22 -2.95 -2.31 21.25
N PRO A 23 -3.65 -2.83 22.28
CA PRO A 23 -3.43 -2.45 23.67
C PRO A 23 -2.02 -2.79 24.15
N GLU A 24 -1.55 -2.07 25.18
CA GLU A 24 -0.31 -2.45 25.87
C GLU A 24 -0.55 -3.74 26.67
N GLY A 25 0.40 -4.68 26.60
CA GLY A 25 0.26 -5.99 27.25
C GLY A 25 -0.74 -6.94 26.58
N ALA A 26 -1.18 -6.64 25.36
CA ALA A 26 -2.09 -7.52 24.61
C ALA A 26 -1.50 -8.93 24.42
N SER A 27 -2.36 -9.93 24.49
CA SER A 27 -2.03 -11.31 24.15
C SER A 27 -1.72 -11.47 22.65
N GLU A 28 -1.06 -12.58 22.30
CA GLU A 28 -0.80 -12.93 20.90
C GLU A 28 -2.11 -13.04 20.09
N THR A 29 -3.14 -13.68 20.66
CA THR A 29 -4.45 -13.81 20.01
C THR A 29 -5.07 -12.44 19.70
N GLU A 30 -5.04 -11.49 20.65
CA GLU A 30 -5.53 -10.13 20.43
C GLU A 30 -4.71 -9.39 19.37
N ALA A 31 -3.39 -9.61 19.31
CA ALA A 31 -2.54 -9.04 18.29
C ALA A 31 -2.91 -9.52 16.88
N LEU A 32 -3.15 -10.82 16.72
CA LEU A 32 -3.58 -11.42 15.46
C LEU A 32 -4.98 -10.92 15.04
N ASP A 33 -5.90 -10.77 15.98
CA ASP A 33 -7.25 -10.26 15.67
C ASP A 33 -7.24 -8.78 15.25
N VAL A 34 -6.48 -7.94 15.94
CA VAL A 34 -6.28 -6.54 15.55
C VAL A 34 -5.60 -6.45 14.18
N ALA A 35 -4.60 -7.30 13.92
CA ALA A 35 -3.92 -7.37 12.63
C ALA A 35 -4.89 -7.74 11.50
N ARG A 36 -5.68 -8.82 11.65
CA ARG A 36 -6.69 -9.26 10.69
C ARG A 36 -7.69 -8.15 10.35
N GLN A 37 -8.20 -7.46 11.37
CA GLN A 37 -9.16 -6.37 11.16
C GLN A 37 -8.55 -5.16 10.45
N ASN A 38 -7.33 -4.78 10.82
CA ASN A 38 -6.64 -3.67 10.18
C ASN A 38 -6.25 -4.00 8.73
N LEU A 39 -5.93 -5.27 8.42
CA LEU A 39 -5.74 -5.74 7.05
C LEU A 39 -7.01 -5.54 6.22
N ALA A 40 -8.15 -6.03 6.71
CA ALA A 40 -9.43 -5.91 6.03
C ALA A 40 -9.89 -4.44 5.85
N ALA A 41 -9.56 -3.59 6.82
CA ALA A 41 -9.99 -2.19 6.81
C ALA A 41 -9.21 -1.32 5.81
N LEU A 42 -7.93 -1.64 5.54
CA LEU A 42 -7.04 -0.74 4.81
C LEU A 42 -6.11 -1.38 3.79
N MET A 43 -5.66 -2.62 4.04
CA MET A 43 -4.50 -3.17 3.36
C MET A 43 -4.89 -4.11 2.21
N ILE A 44 -5.85 -4.99 2.44
CA ILE A 44 -6.30 -6.04 1.52
C ILE A 44 -7.77 -5.80 1.20
N ALA A 45 -8.14 -5.84 -0.08
CA ALA A 45 -9.52 -5.59 -0.53
C ALA A 45 -10.39 -6.85 -0.49
N ASP A 46 -9.88 -7.99 -0.95
CA ASP A 46 -10.56 -9.29 -0.90
C ASP A 46 -10.34 -9.99 0.46
N PRO A 47 -11.39 -10.16 1.29
CA PRO A 47 -11.27 -10.81 2.59
C PRO A 47 -10.74 -12.25 2.52
N SER A 48 -10.95 -12.96 1.40
CA SER A 48 -10.45 -14.32 1.22
C SER A 48 -8.92 -14.39 1.09
N LYS A 49 -8.27 -13.25 0.84
CA LYS A 49 -6.81 -13.10 0.75
C LYS A 49 -6.16 -12.73 2.08
N ILE A 50 -6.94 -12.62 3.16
CA ILE A 50 -6.44 -12.38 4.52
C ILE A 50 -6.20 -13.73 5.20
N ASP A 51 -5.13 -14.39 4.77
CA ASP A 51 -4.69 -15.68 5.27
C ASP A 51 -3.75 -15.54 6.49
N GLU A 52 -3.30 -16.67 7.04
CA GLU A 52 -2.42 -16.69 8.22
C GLU A 52 -1.10 -15.94 7.99
N PRO A 53 -0.39 -16.11 6.85
CA PRO A 53 0.82 -15.32 6.59
C PRO A 53 0.57 -13.80 6.52
N ALA A 54 -0.52 -13.34 5.89
CA ALA A 54 -0.83 -11.90 5.84
C ALA A 54 -1.01 -11.32 7.25
N ILE A 55 -1.76 -12.03 8.10
CA ILE A 55 -2.03 -11.64 9.49
C ILE A 55 -0.73 -11.61 10.28
N TYR A 56 0.08 -12.66 10.17
CA TYR A 56 1.37 -12.74 10.85
C TYR A 56 2.30 -11.59 10.46
N ILE A 57 2.43 -11.30 9.16
CA ILE A 57 3.24 -10.17 8.68
C ILE A 57 2.76 -8.86 9.31
N GLN A 58 1.44 -8.63 9.34
CA GLN A 58 0.89 -7.40 9.92
C GLN A 58 1.09 -7.32 11.44
N ALA A 59 0.88 -8.43 12.17
CA ALA A 59 1.05 -8.50 13.61
C ALA A 59 2.51 -8.26 14.03
N GLU A 60 3.48 -8.83 13.30
CA GLU A 60 4.90 -8.68 13.59
C GLU A 60 5.45 -7.29 13.26
N ASN A 61 4.97 -6.68 12.17
CA ASN A 61 5.55 -5.43 11.66
C ASN A 61 4.89 -4.17 12.22
N ALA A 62 3.57 -4.20 12.50
CA ALA A 62 2.87 -3.01 12.97
C ALA A 62 3.44 -2.42 14.28
N PRO A 63 3.79 -3.22 15.31
CA PRO A 63 4.41 -2.72 16.54
C PRO A 63 5.83 -2.18 16.32
N ARG A 64 6.55 -2.70 15.31
CA ARG A 64 7.94 -2.30 14.97
C ARG A 64 7.99 -1.03 14.12
N GLY A 65 6.84 -0.47 13.75
CA GLY A 65 6.75 0.76 12.96
C GLY A 65 7.33 1.97 13.68
N ARG A 66 8.47 2.47 13.20
CA ARG A 66 9.16 3.65 13.79
C ARG A 66 8.59 4.99 13.31
N VAL A 67 7.89 5.00 12.18
CA VAL A 67 7.36 6.21 11.53
C VAL A 67 5.86 6.29 11.70
N LYS A 68 5.36 7.43 12.18
CA LYS A 68 3.92 7.73 12.28
C LYS A 68 3.32 8.01 10.90
N SER A 69 3.16 6.96 10.09
CA SER A 69 2.78 7.01 8.68
C SER A 69 1.47 7.75 8.39
N ARG A 70 0.51 7.73 9.33
CA ARG A 70 -0.82 8.35 9.17
C ARG A 70 -0.79 9.84 8.80
N ARG A 71 0.23 10.58 9.24
CA ARG A 71 0.39 12.01 8.89
C ARG A 71 0.80 12.19 7.43
N PHE A 72 1.70 11.34 6.95
CA PHE A 72 2.24 11.40 5.59
C PHE A 72 1.26 10.81 4.57
N SER A 73 0.55 9.74 4.93
CA SER A 73 -0.37 9.05 4.02
C SER A 73 -1.58 9.90 3.61
N ARG A 74 -1.98 10.85 4.46
CA ARG A 74 -3.09 11.80 4.23
C ARG A 74 -2.62 13.12 3.58
N ALA A 75 -1.31 13.34 3.50
CA ALA A 75 -0.74 14.52 2.89
C ALA A 75 -0.39 14.26 1.42
N ASP A 76 0.26 15.24 0.80
CA ASP A 76 0.86 15.22 -0.53
C ASP A 76 2.36 14.87 -0.48
N THR A 77 2.84 14.26 0.61
CA THR A 77 4.28 14.04 0.85
C THR A 77 4.96 13.30 -0.30
N ILE A 78 4.34 12.23 -0.83
CA ILE A 78 4.88 11.49 -1.97
C ILE A 78 4.76 12.33 -3.25
N ALA A 79 3.65 13.04 -3.46
CA ALA A 79 3.50 13.93 -4.62
C ALA A 79 4.60 15.01 -4.69
N ARG A 80 5.03 15.54 -3.54
CA ARG A 80 6.14 16.51 -3.46
C ARG A 80 7.52 15.87 -3.58
N ALA A 81 7.68 14.63 -3.15
CA ALA A 81 8.96 13.92 -3.22
C ALA A 81 9.26 13.35 -4.60
N LEU A 82 8.23 12.91 -5.34
CA LEU A 82 8.42 12.27 -6.66
C LEU A 82 9.20 13.11 -7.68
N PRO A 83 9.00 14.44 -7.81
CA PRO A 83 9.79 15.28 -8.71
C PRO A 83 11.31 15.31 -8.41
N LEU A 84 11.73 14.93 -7.20
CA LEU A 84 13.14 14.87 -6.83
C LEU A 84 13.84 13.63 -7.40
N ILE A 85 13.09 12.60 -7.79
CA ILE A 85 13.63 11.36 -8.33
C ILE A 85 14.09 11.59 -9.77
N LYS A 86 15.39 11.39 -10.01
CA LYS A 86 16.00 11.54 -11.35
C LYS A 86 15.84 10.31 -12.24
N ALA A 87 15.53 9.15 -11.65
CA ALA A 87 15.25 7.93 -12.39
C ALA A 87 13.85 7.98 -13.06
N ARG A 88 13.64 7.14 -14.07
CA ARG A 88 12.30 6.88 -14.60
C ARG A 88 11.38 6.34 -13.50
N ILE A 89 10.20 6.95 -13.36
CA ILE A 89 9.18 6.65 -12.37
C ILE A 89 8.10 5.81 -13.04
N ASP A 90 7.78 4.69 -12.42
CA ASP A 90 6.69 3.80 -12.80
C ASP A 90 5.86 3.46 -11.56
N GLY A 91 4.64 2.94 -11.72
CA GLY A 91 3.95 2.40 -10.56
C GLY A 91 2.71 1.56 -10.82
N THR A 92 2.35 0.79 -9.79
CA THR A 92 1.25 -0.17 -9.82
C THR A 92 0.38 -0.04 -8.57
N TRP A 93 -0.94 -0.03 -8.73
CA TRP A 93 -1.91 0.11 -7.64
C TRP A 93 -3.10 -0.83 -7.80
N GLY A 94 -3.77 -1.16 -6.69
CA GLY A 94 -5.05 -1.88 -6.74
C GLY A 94 -6.26 -1.01 -7.10
N SER A 95 -6.14 0.33 -6.97
CA SER A 95 -7.21 1.30 -7.27
C SER A 95 -6.68 2.57 -7.94
N VAL A 96 -7.60 3.38 -8.48
CA VAL A 96 -7.29 4.46 -9.43
C VAL A 96 -6.52 5.61 -8.77
N ILE A 97 -5.21 5.67 -9.04
CA ILE A 97 -4.31 6.80 -8.72
C ILE A 97 -3.55 7.29 -9.98
N ALA A 98 -4.01 6.88 -11.17
CA ALA A 98 -3.30 7.01 -12.46
C ALA A 98 -2.83 8.41 -12.80
N ARG A 99 -3.66 9.40 -12.49
CA ARG A 99 -3.47 10.76 -12.99
C ARG A 99 -2.34 11.49 -12.29
N ALA A 100 -2.00 11.10 -11.06
CA ALA A 100 -1.00 11.81 -10.26
C ALA A 100 0.44 11.60 -10.76
N LEU A 101 0.79 10.37 -11.20
CA LEU A 101 2.16 10.08 -11.65
C LEU A 101 2.51 10.76 -12.97
N ARG A 102 1.59 10.75 -13.96
CA ARG A 102 1.86 11.35 -15.27
C ARG A 102 2.04 12.87 -15.20
N ALA A 103 1.46 13.53 -14.18
CA ALA A 103 1.69 14.94 -13.90
C ALA A 103 3.11 15.22 -13.38
N VAL A 104 3.76 14.24 -12.75
CA VAL A 104 5.13 14.37 -12.24
C VAL A 104 6.17 14.07 -13.34
N GLN A 105 5.96 12.98 -14.09
CA GLN A 105 6.85 12.61 -15.19
C GLN A 105 5.99 12.20 -16.40
N PRO A 106 5.96 13.03 -17.46
CA PRO A 106 5.34 12.64 -18.72
C PRO A 106 5.92 11.31 -19.22
N GLY A 107 5.05 10.35 -19.55
CA GLY A 107 5.47 9.01 -19.98
C GLY A 107 5.76 8.00 -18.87
N ALA A 108 5.54 8.36 -17.59
CA ALA A 108 5.52 7.39 -16.49
C ALA A 108 4.51 6.26 -16.78
N ARG A 109 4.93 5.00 -16.65
CA ARG A 109 4.00 3.86 -16.76
C ARG A 109 3.19 3.77 -15.47
N PHE A 110 1.90 3.50 -15.63
CA PHE A 110 0.99 3.37 -14.53
C PHE A 110 0.01 2.25 -14.82
N GLU A 111 -0.04 1.28 -13.91
CA GLU A 111 -0.89 0.10 -14.02
C GLU A 111 -1.85 0.02 -12.82
N VAL A 112 -3.11 -0.33 -13.10
CA VAL A 112 -4.09 -0.67 -12.06
C VAL A 112 -4.36 -2.17 -12.14
N ILE A 113 -4.42 -2.81 -10.98
CA ILE A 113 -4.89 -4.18 -10.84
C ILE A 113 -6.25 -4.12 -10.14
N PRO A 114 -7.37 -4.00 -10.90
CA PRO A 114 -8.70 -3.94 -10.31
C PRO A 114 -8.96 -5.09 -9.35
N GLY A 115 -9.64 -4.76 -8.24
CA GLY A 115 -10.01 -5.70 -7.20
C GLY A 115 -8.96 -5.91 -6.12
N ALA A 116 -7.74 -5.38 -6.28
CA ALA A 116 -6.71 -5.46 -5.26
C ALA A 116 -6.71 -4.25 -4.32
N GLY A 117 -6.22 -4.46 -3.09
CA GLY A 117 -6.03 -3.43 -2.07
C GLY A 117 -4.71 -2.68 -2.18
N HIS A 118 -4.25 -2.19 -1.02
CA HIS A 118 -2.97 -1.50 -0.87
C HIS A 118 -1.78 -2.45 -0.99
N TRP A 119 -1.92 -3.70 -0.51
CA TRP A 119 -0.96 -4.77 -0.68
C TRP A 119 -1.16 -5.52 -2.01
N VAL A 120 -1.15 -4.78 -3.11
CA VAL A 120 -1.42 -5.31 -4.45
C VAL A 120 -0.52 -6.50 -4.84
N GLN A 121 0.75 -6.47 -4.45
CA GLN A 121 1.70 -7.54 -4.72
C GLN A 121 1.40 -8.82 -3.94
N TYR A 122 0.75 -8.68 -2.78
CA TYR A 122 0.36 -9.81 -1.95
C TYR A 122 -0.95 -10.40 -2.48
N GLU A 123 -1.94 -9.53 -2.69
CA GLU A 123 -3.32 -9.92 -3.00
C GLU A 123 -3.49 -10.47 -4.43
N ALA A 124 -2.70 -9.94 -5.37
CA ALA A 124 -2.82 -10.23 -6.79
C ALA A 124 -1.46 -10.56 -7.43
N ALA A 125 -0.63 -11.34 -6.74
CA ALA A 125 0.72 -11.71 -7.17
C ALA A 125 0.79 -12.20 -8.63
N ASP A 126 -0.14 -13.06 -9.04
CA ASP A 126 -0.19 -13.62 -10.41
C ASP A 126 -0.34 -12.55 -11.50
N ARG A 127 -1.03 -11.45 -11.18
CA ARG A 127 -1.23 -10.31 -12.08
C ARG A 127 -0.14 -9.26 -11.91
N PHE A 128 0.34 -9.07 -10.69
CA PHE A 128 1.35 -8.07 -10.33
C PHE A 128 2.74 -8.45 -10.84
N ASN A 129 3.17 -9.70 -10.68
CA ASN A 129 4.52 -10.14 -11.00
C ASN A 129 4.87 -9.96 -12.50
N PRO A 130 4.02 -10.34 -13.46
CA PRO A 130 4.29 -10.09 -14.88
C PRO A 130 4.40 -8.60 -15.19
N ILE A 131 3.50 -7.77 -14.64
CA ILE A 131 3.53 -6.31 -14.80
C ILE A 131 4.85 -5.73 -14.29
N LEU A 132 5.29 -6.16 -13.10
CA LEU A 132 6.56 -5.70 -12.53
C LEU A 132 7.75 -6.12 -13.41
N ALA A 133 7.75 -7.35 -13.93
CA ALA A 133 8.81 -7.83 -14.81
C ALA A 133 8.91 -6.97 -16.10
N GLU A 134 7.79 -6.62 -16.71
CA GLU A 134 7.76 -5.72 -17.87
C GLU A 134 8.21 -4.29 -17.54
N ILE A 135 7.89 -3.78 -16.34
CA ILE A 135 8.34 -2.46 -15.89
C ILE A 135 9.86 -2.47 -15.63
N ALA A 136 10.37 -3.59 -15.10
CA ALA A 136 11.78 -3.74 -14.73
C ALA A 136 12.70 -3.94 -15.95
N ALA A 137 12.21 -4.59 -17.01
CA ALA A 137 12.91 -4.79 -18.30
C ALA A 137 13.25 -3.46 -18.99
#